data_AF-A0AA88VQ86-F1
#
_entry.id   AF-A0AA88VQ86-F1
#
_cell.length_a   1.000
_cell.length_b   1.000
_cell.length_c   1.000
_cell.angle_alpha   90.00
_cell.angle_beta   90.00
_cell.angle_gamma   90.00
#
_symmetry.space_group_name_H-M   'P 1'
#
loop_
_entity.id
_entity.type
_entity.pdbx_description
1 polymer ?
#
loop_
_entity_poly.entity_id
_entity_poly.type
_entity_poly.pdbx_seq_one_letter_code
_entity_poly.pdbx_strand_id
1 'polypeptide(L)'
;MSTPDCIPSEVLSFSGDQSVGMDEQQPSSPRVATVQLEDCIEELLKFTLTSAIDGTLGVDIGLSKHYRSNLLKEDPDSPCPDTSGIKSIFTAFNHRRFFGNGRFLEDFKEEYYKWDDFIWLDSWCGGGLDLLPTGGCLTGTGPPKLAFAGYIKGAMTKIKIYGRKVDRIICSCLLDAVLSEGVPPYPLYKRLAASLCQCISSRAFCRTHNMMAFIDEDKSWKQKEDEWSKSILQHGSELLNVRDFELHVQEPFFTQLKDGQKTIEGRCALGDYTRTGSRSLILLNKCLVLQVLLFYAVEVTSFISSCETLRCPWYATFHEMLEAESLVNVLPGVGTIEEGMQVYRKFYSEDKEQSNGVLAVCVTNHTSQLYNSLAAILLVRILALGFGYESVQRLLGFVHTVGTVLEVLPPPRSTLLSSSLLPHNFNIKGSALTDGARALAKHVNRSSGRYWGTFCGSDSDKNNLAMDAISNLLAHSCWLNMHIVSPHGVVFEIRVSDGYGARWSEDGTKFIGFLEPYTADGHLKGWKH
;
A
#
# COMPACT_ATOMS: atom_id res chain seq x y z
N MET A 1 -71.48 -27.30 -43.86
CA MET A 1 -71.19 -28.37 -42.89
C MET A 1 -69.84 -28.96 -43.26
N SER A 2 -68.93 -28.86 -42.29
CA SER A 2 -67.58 -29.42 -42.10
C SER A 2 -66.76 -29.96 -43.28
N THR A 3 -65.56 -29.38 -43.39
CA THR A 3 -64.39 -29.74 -44.21
C THR A 3 -63.78 -31.11 -43.86
N PRO A 4 -63.10 -31.78 -44.81
CA PRO A 4 -62.41 -33.04 -44.55
C PRO A 4 -60.86 -32.94 -44.65
N ASP A 5 -60.22 -34.03 -44.18
CA ASP A 5 -58.95 -34.65 -44.65
C ASP A 5 -57.60 -33.94 -44.37
N CYS A 6 -56.48 -34.63 -44.07
CA CYS A 6 -56.05 -35.97 -44.50
C CYS A 6 -55.02 -36.64 -43.55
N ILE A 7 -54.93 -37.97 -43.68
CA ILE A 7 -54.05 -38.98 -43.02
C ILE A 7 -52.81 -39.28 -43.90
N PRO A 8 -51.73 -39.89 -43.38
CA PRO A 8 -50.34 -39.76 -43.84
C PRO A 8 -49.82 -40.97 -44.65
N SER A 9 -48.58 -40.87 -45.13
CA SER A 9 -47.82 -42.03 -45.65
C SER A 9 -46.32 -41.93 -45.32
N GLU A 10 -45.81 -43.05 -44.83
CA GLU A 10 -44.43 -43.38 -44.44
C GLU A 10 -43.44 -43.35 -45.61
N VAL A 11 -42.15 -43.08 -45.34
CA VAL A 11 -40.99 -43.83 -45.89
C VAL A 11 -39.79 -43.71 -44.94
N LEU A 12 -39.19 -44.85 -44.58
CA LEU A 12 -37.92 -44.99 -43.86
C LEU A 12 -36.73 -45.21 -44.83
N SER A 13 -35.69 -44.38 -44.66
CA SER A 13 -34.27 -44.76 -44.44
C SER A 13 -33.20 -44.73 -45.57
N PHE A 14 -32.03 -44.20 -45.13
CA PHE A 14 -30.62 -44.31 -45.60
C PHE A 14 -30.22 -43.63 -46.93
N SER A 15 -29.09 -42.92 -47.09
CA SER A 15 -27.82 -42.76 -46.33
C SER A 15 -26.99 -41.59 -46.90
N GLY A 16 -26.14 -40.92 -46.09
CA GLY A 16 -24.95 -40.17 -46.59
C GLY A 16 -24.61 -38.85 -45.88
N ASP A 17 -23.58 -38.89 -45.02
CA ASP A 17 -22.71 -37.83 -44.47
C ASP A 17 -23.21 -36.38 -44.35
N GLN A 18 -23.36 -35.91 -43.11
CA GLN A 18 -23.38 -34.49 -42.75
C GLN A 18 -22.12 -34.11 -41.96
N SER A 19 -21.44 -33.08 -42.46
CA SER A 19 -20.33 -32.36 -41.86
C SER A 19 -20.68 -31.81 -40.48
N VAL A 20 -19.79 -32.05 -39.51
CA VAL A 20 -19.81 -31.51 -38.15
C VAL A 20 -19.64 -29.99 -38.19
N GLY A 21 -20.70 -29.25 -37.87
CA GLY A 21 -20.62 -27.84 -37.50
C GLY A 21 -20.24 -27.70 -36.03
N MET A 22 -19.14 -26.99 -35.77
CA MET A 22 -18.72 -26.62 -34.41
C MET A 22 -19.68 -25.56 -33.86
N ASP A 23 -20.43 -25.91 -32.80
CA ASP A 23 -21.10 -24.94 -31.94
C ASP A 23 -20.03 -24.17 -31.13
N GLU A 24 -19.71 -22.94 -31.56
CA GLU A 24 -19.01 -21.97 -30.73
C GLU A 24 -19.94 -21.49 -29.61
N GLN A 25 -19.74 -22.02 -28.41
CA GLN A 25 -20.29 -21.44 -27.19
C GLN A 25 -19.80 -19.98 -27.07
N GLN A 26 -20.74 -19.04 -27.14
CA GLN A 26 -20.52 -17.64 -26.83
C GLN A 26 -19.83 -17.48 -25.47
N PRO A 27 -18.66 -16.82 -25.38
CA PRO A 27 -18.05 -16.54 -24.10
C PRO A 27 -18.88 -15.50 -23.35
N SER A 28 -19.21 -15.82 -22.10
CA SER A 28 -19.86 -14.91 -21.15
C SER A 28 -19.11 -13.57 -21.07
N SER A 29 -19.84 -12.47 -21.20
CA SER A 29 -19.33 -11.09 -21.21
C SER A 29 -18.38 -10.78 -20.04
N PRO A 30 -17.28 -10.02 -20.26
CA PRO A 30 -16.39 -9.59 -19.17
C PRO A 30 -17.14 -8.66 -18.21
N ARG A 31 -17.15 -9.02 -16.93
CA ARG A 31 -17.59 -8.16 -15.82
C ARG A 31 -16.62 -6.97 -15.71
N VAL A 32 -17.16 -5.76 -15.58
CA VAL A 32 -16.37 -4.52 -15.36
C VAL A 32 -15.48 -4.72 -14.13
N ALA A 33 -14.19 -4.38 -14.24
CA ALA A 33 -13.24 -4.50 -13.14
C ALA A 33 -13.53 -3.41 -12.09
N THR A 34 -14.19 -3.78 -11.00
CA THR A 34 -14.42 -2.91 -9.84
C THR A 34 -13.09 -2.55 -9.19
N VAL A 35 -12.86 -1.25 -8.93
CA VAL A 35 -11.67 -0.77 -8.22
C VAL A 35 -11.58 -1.41 -6.83
N GLN A 36 -10.43 -1.97 -6.47
CA GLN A 36 -10.21 -2.53 -5.15
C GLN A 36 -9.66 -1.46 -4.19
N LEU A 37 -9.99 -1.56 -2.90
CA LEU A 37 -9.50 -0.64 -1.87
C LEU A 37 -7.96 -0.59 -1.82
N GLU A 38 -7.31 -1.75 -2.01
CA GLU A 38 -5.85 -1.88 -2.04
C GLU A 38 -5.19 -1.01 -3.13
N ASP A 39 -5.90 -0.73 -4.22
CA ASP A 39 -5.39 0.06 -5.33
C ASP A 39 -5.50 1.58 -5.09
N CYS A 40 -6.33 2.01 -4.13
CA CYS A 40 -6.68 3.43 -3.94
C CYS A 40 -6.38 4.00 -2.54
N ILE A 41 -6.27 3.17 -1.51
CA ILE A 41 -6.16 3.65 -0.11
C ILE A 41 -4.91 4.50 0.14
N GLU A 42 -3.79 4.23 -0.54
CA GLU A 42 -2.56 5.03 -0.44
C GLU A 42 -2.79 6.46 -0.95
N GLU A 43 -3.34 6.61 -2.16
CA GLU A 43 -3.65 7.91 -2.76
C GLU A 43 -4.78 8.64 -2.00
N LEU A 44 -5.78 7.89 -1.53
CA LEU A 44 -6.85 8.44 -0.70
C LEU A 44 -6.31 9.01 0.61
N LEU A 45 -5.44 8.27 1.32
CA LEU A 45 -4.83 8.74 2.57
C LEU A 45 -3.92 9.94 2.33
N LYS A 46 -3.09 9.89 1.28
CA LYS A 46 -2.24 11.01 0.88
C LYS A 46 -3.07 12.27 0.61
N PHE A 47 -4.10 12.16 -0.23
CA PHE A 47 -5.02 13.25 -0.53
C PHE A 47 -5.71 13.80 0.72
N THR A 48 -6.15 12.92 1.62
CA THR A 48 -6.80 13.28 2.89
C THR A 48 -5.84 14.08 3.78
N LEU A 49 -4.61 13.60 3.96
CA LEU A 49 -3.59 14.28 4.76
C LEU A 49 -3.20 15.64 4.16
N THR A 50 -2.91 15.70 2.86
CA THR A 50 -2.54 16.94 2.15
C THR A 50 -3.67 17.96 2.21
N SER A 51 -4.90 17.57 1.86
CA SER A 51 -6.05 18.48 1.93
C SER A 51 -6.33 18.98 3.36
N ALA A 52 -6.06 18.15 4.37
CA ALA A 52 -6.18 18.54 5.77
C ALA A 52 -5.06 19.51 6.22
N ILE A 53 -3.85 19.41 5.67
CA ILE A 53 -2.73 20.36 5.91
C ILE A 53 -3.04 21.73 5.30
N ASP A 54 -3.64 21.71 4.11
CA ASP A 54 -3.99 22.91 3.33
C ASP A 54 -5.29 23.57 3.80
N GLY A 55 -6.07 22.88 4.65
CA GLY A 55 -7.35 23.36 5.17
C GLY A 55 -8.51 23.25 4.17
N THR A 56 -8.35 22.48 3.10
CA THR A 56 -9.35 22.34 2.02
C THR A 56 -10.22 21.09 2.14
N LEU A 57 -9.95 20.19 3.10
CA LEU A 57 -10.70 18.93 3.25
C LEU A 57 -12.16 19.14 3.73
N GLY A 58 -12.42 20.20 4.50
CA GLY A 58 -13.73 20.47 5.09
C GLY A 58 -14.12 19.56 6.28
N VAL A 59 -13.27 18.59 6.62
CA VAL A 59 -13.44 17.68 7.77
C VAL A 59 -12.18 17.69 8.62
N ASP A 60 -12.35 17.77 9.95
CA ASP A 60 -11.24 17.62 10.89
C ASP A 60 -10.89 16.13 11.05
N ILE A 61 -9.61 15.79 10.95
CA ILE A 61 -9.09 14.42 11.15
C ILE A 61 -8.44 14.24 12.53
N GLY A 62 -8.43 15.27 13.39
CA GLY A 62 -8.02 15.14 14.79
C GLY A 62 -6.49 15.09 15.04
N LEU A 63 -5.67 15.17 13.99
CA LEU A 63 -4.20 15.21 14.08
C LEU A 63 -3.67 16.65 13.93
N SER A 64 -2.54 17.03 14.52
CA SER A 64 -1.96 18.36 14.28
C SER A 64 -1.40 18.50 12.85
N LYS A 65 -1.30 19.74 12.33
CA LYS A 65 -0.69 20.01 11.02
C LYS A 65 0.74 19.45 10.93
N HIS A 66 1.53 19.64 11.99
CA HIS A 66 2.91 19.13 12.07
C HIS A 66 2.96 17.59 12.00
N TYR A 67 2.09 16.89 12.72
CA TYR A 67 2.01 15.43 12.71
C TYR A 67 1.65 14.91 11.31
N ARG A 68 0.66 15.54 10.65
CA ARG A 68 0.27 15.22 9.26
C ARG A 68 1.44 15.41 8.28
N SER A 69 2.18 16.51 8.40
CA SER A 69 3.37 16.77 7.58
C SER A 69 4.46 15.73 7.79
N ASN A 70 4.68 15.28 9.03
CA ASN A 70 5.66 14.25 9.34
C ASN A 70 5.26 12.85 8.82
N LEU A 71 3.96 12.54 8.72
CA LEU A 71 3.49 11.31 8.06
C LEU A 71 3.79 11.29 6.55
N LEU A 72 3.75 12.47 5.91
CA LEU A 72 4.01 12.66 4.48
C LEU A 72 5.49 12.91 4.16
N LYS A 73 6.34 13.12 5.18
CA LYS A 73 7.75 13.43 5.00
C LYS A 73 8.44 12.31 4.24
N GLU A 74 9.27 12.66 3.27
CA GLU A 74 10.15 11.73 2.56
C GLU A 74 11.48 11.54 3.31
N ASP A 75 12.08 10.37 3.16
CA ASP A 75 13.44 10.08 3.64
C ASP A 75 14.36 9.87 2.42
N PRO A 76 15.15 10.88 2.02
CA PRO A 76 15.93 10.84 0.79
C PRO A 76 17.04 9.79 0.81
N ASP A 77 17.48 9.38 2.00
CA ASP A 77 18.58 8.44 2.21
C ASP A 77 18.07 7.06 2.66
N SER A 78 16.76 6.81 2.59
CA SER A 78 16.20 5.49 2.86
C SER A 78 16.55 4.55 1.71
N PRO A 79 17.28 3.45 1.94
CA PRO A 79 17.34 2.36 0.97
C PRO A 79 15.96 1.70 0.95
N CYS A 80 15.03 2.27 0.20
CA CYS A 80 13.75 1.64 -0.03
C CYS A 80 14.01 0.41 -0.90
N PRO A 81 13.71 -0.82 -0.46
CA PRO A 81 13.52 -1.89 -1.43
C PRO A 81 12.33 -1.46 -2.28
N ASP A 82 12.61 -1.16 -3.54
CA ASP A 82 11.60 -0.64 -4.46
C ASP A 82 10.43 -1.64 -4.56
N THR A 83 9.33 -1.35 -3.86
CA THR A 83 8.11 -2.16 -3.94
C THR A 83 7.45 -2.05 -5.31
N SER A 84 7.90 -1.15 -6.19
CA SER A 84 7.45 -1.08 -7.58
C SER A 84 7.72 -2.40 -8.30
N GLY A 85 8.82 -3.10 -7.97
CA GLY A 85 9.14 -4.38 -8.58
C GLY A 85 8.31 -5.54 -8.04
N ILE A 86 7.97 -5.53 -6.75
CA ILE A 86 6.98 -6.46 -6.19
C ILE A 86 5.61 -6.21 -6.84
N LYS A 87 5.17 -4.94 -6.94
CA LYS A 87 3.96 -4.55 -7.67
C LYS A 87 4.04 -4.95 -9.15
N SER A 88 5.20 -4.82 -9.81
CA SER A 88 5.42 -5.24 -11.20
C SER A 88 5.34 -6.75 -11.38
N ILE A 89 5.85 -7.54 -10.42
CA ILE A 89 5.68 -8.99 -10.37
C ILE A 89 4.19 -9.34 -10.23
N PHE A 90 3.45 -8.64 -9.36
CA PHE A 90 2.00 -8.83 -9.21
C PHE A 90 1.21 -8.42 -10.46
N THR A 91 1.57 -7.30 -11.11
CA THR A 91 0.98 -6.84 -12.36
C THR A 91 1.30 -7.81 -13.49
N ALA A 92 2.53 -8.33 -13.58
CA ALA A 92 2.92 -9.38 -14.51
C ALA A 92 2.15 -10.70 -14.23
N PHE A 93 1.91 -11.04 -12.97
CA PHE A 93 1.12 -12.20 -12.55
C PHE A 93 -0.35 -12.06 -12.95
N ASN A 94 -0.94 -10.88 -12.78
CA ASN A 94 -2.33 -10.58 -13.15
C ASN A 94 -2.53 -10.49 -14.68
N HIS A 95 -1.56 -9.95 -15.41
CA HIS A 95 -1.64 -9.86 -16.88
C HIS A 95 -1.30 -11.18 -17.59
N ARG A 96 -0.45 -12.05 -17.01
CA ARG A 96 -0.11 -13.35 -17.60
C ARG A 96 -1.03 -14.47 -17.11
N ARG A 97 -2.33 -14.33 -17.38
CA ARG A 97 -3.16 -15.53 -17.62
C ARG A 97 -2.59 -16.23 -18.85
N PHE A 98 -2.46 -17.55 -18.80
CA PHE A 98 -1.95 -18.44 -19.84
C PHE A 98 -0.42 -18.53 -19.96
N PHE A 99 0.21 -19.37 -19.15
CA PHE A 99 1.07 -20.41 -19.70
C PHE A 99 0.97 -21.67 -18.85
N GLY A 100 0.51 -22.75 -19.50
CA GLY A 100 0.69 -24.09 -18.97
C GLY A 100 2.18 -24.47 -18.96
N ASN A 101 2.52 -25.33 -18.01
CA ASN A 101 3.77 -26.10 -17.93
C ASN A 101 5.05 -25.32 -17.52
N GLY A 102 5.37 -25.42 -16.22
CA GLY A 102 6.74 -25.72 -15.75
C GLY A 102 7.83 -24.63 -15.75
N ARG A 103 7.71 -23.54 -16.51
CA ARG A 103 8.78 -22.51 -16.63
C ARG A 103 8.76 -21.40 -15.57
N PHE A 104 7.67 -21.27 -14.81
CA PHE A 104 7.47 -20.20 -13.82
C PHE A 104 8.60 -20.08 -12.77
N LEU A 105 9.19 -21.20 -12.34
CA LEU A 105 10.22 -21.20 -11.29
C LEU A 105 11.59 -20.72 -11.82
N GLU A 106 11.87 -20.93 -13.10
CA GLU A 106 13.11 -20.47 -13.74
C GLU A 106 13.04 -18.97 -14.02
N ASP A 107 11.90 -18.48 -14.53
CA ASP A 107 11.68 -17.05 -14.81
C ASP A 107 11.67 -16.21 -13.51
N PHE A 108 11.02 -16.70 -12.45
CA PHE A 108 11.03 -16.04 -11.13
C PHE A 108 12.42 -16.04 -10.52
N LYS A 109 13.22 -17.10 -10.71
CA LYS A 109 14.61 -17.12 -10.27
C LYS A 109 15.46 -16.14 -11.06
N GLU A 110 15.36 -16.10 -12.38
CA GLU A 110 16.10 -15.12 -13.21
C GLU A 110 15.75 -13.68 -12.82
N GLU A 111 14.47 -13.41 -12.54
CA GLU A 111 14.03 -12.08 -12.14
C GLU A 111 14.44 -11.76 -10.70
N TYR A 112 14.45 -12.73 -9.78
CA TYR A 112 15.00 -12.58 -8.42
C TYR A 112 16.53 -12.40 -8.40
N TYR A 113 17.27 -13.09 -9.27
CA TYR A 113 18.74 -12.95 -9.40
C TYR A 113 19.15 -11.63 -10.05
N LYS A 114 18.28 -10.98 -10.83
CA LYS A 114 18.51 -9.59 -11.29
C LYS A 114 18.45 -8.55 -10.16
N TRP A 115 17.93 -8.92 -8.99
CA TRP A 115 17.85 -8.05 -7.82
C TRP A 115 19.09 -8.17 -6.92
N ASP A 116 20.04 -9.05 -7.24
CA ASP A 116 21.38 -9.06 -6.62
C ASP A 116 22.18 -7.77 -6.92
N ASP A 117 21.71 -6.91 -7.84
CA ASP A 117 22.31 -5.59 -8.09
C ASP A 117 22.02 -4.53 -7.00
N PHE A 118 21.18 -4.84 -5.99
CA PHE A 118 21.12 -4.04 -4.76
C PHE A 118 22.31 -4.39 -3.85
N ILE A 119 23.44 -3.78 -4.19
CA ILE A 119 24.72 -3.76 -3.48
C ILE A 119 24.51 -3.69 -1.96
N TRP A 120 24.68 -4.81 -1.24
CA TRP A 120 25.21 -4.89 0.14
C TRP A 120 25.49 -6.34 0.61
N LEU A 121 25.76 -7.28 -0.31
CA LEU A 121 25.95 -8.70 0.07
C LEU A 121 27.08 -9.44 -0.66
N ASP A 122 27.97 -8.74 -1.36
CA ASP A 122 29.08 -9.36 -2.11
C ASP A 122 30.35 -9.62 -1.29
N SER A 123 30.45 -9.14 -0.04
CA SER A 123 31.66 -9.34 0.78
C SER A 123 31.75 -10.72 1.45
N TRP A 124 30.84 -11.66 1.16
CA TRP A 124 30.63 -12.85 2.01
C TRP A 124 30.83 -14.22 1.36
N CYS A 125 31.22 -14.33 0.09
CA CYS A 125 31.45 -15.63 -0.55
C CYS A 125 32.94 -15.93 -0.78
N GLY A 126 33.66 -16.20 0.31
CA GLY A 126 34.96 -16.88 0.29
C GLY A 126 34.84 -18.26 0.96
N GLY A 127 34.12 -19.20 0.34
CA GLY A 127 34.04 -20.58 0.85
C GLY A 127 32.95 -21.39 0.15
N GLY A 128 33.36 -22.43 -0.58
CA GLY A 128 32.52 -23.23 -1.46
C GLY A 128 31.32 -23.92 -0.78
N LEU A 129 30.22 -24.01 -1.53
CA LEU A 129 29.03 -24.78 -1.23
C LEU A 129 29.25 -26.26 -1.60
N ASP A 130 29.34 -27.13 -0.59
CA ASP A 130 29.07 -28.56 -0.73
C ASP A 130 27.71 -28.89 -0.11
N LEU A 131 26.84 -29.47 -0.93
CA LEU A 131 25.49 -29.91 -0.58
C LEU A 131 25.52 -31.28 0.13
N LEU A 132 24.79 -31.43 1.24
CA LEU A 132 24.38 -32.75 1.76
C LEU A 132 22.89 -32.79 2.16
N PRO A 133 22.24 -33.96 2.14
CA PRO A 133 20.80 -34.09 1.95
C PRO A 133 20.02 -34.58 3.18
N THR A 134 18.75 -34.14 3.21
CA THR A 134 17.53 -34.77 3.78
C THR A 134 17.54 -35.33 5.22
N GLY A 135 16.65 -34.76 6.04
CA GLY A 135 15.96 -35.45 7.14
C GLY A 135 16.18 -34.83 8.53
N GLY A 136 15.27 -33.99 9.00
CA GLY A 136 15.32 -33.47 10.37
C GLY A 136 14.23 -32.45 10.69
N CYS A 137 13.60 -32.63 11.84
CA CYS A 137 12.48 -31.87 12.41
C CYS A 137 12.78 -30.35 12.50
N LEU A 138 11.77 -29.51 12.21
CA LEU A 138 11.86 -28.05 12.38
C LEU A 138 11.81 -27.67 13.87
N THR A 139 12.95 -27.76 14.54
CA THR A 139 13.22 -27.12 15.83
C THR A 139 14.66 -26.59 15.81
N GLY A 140 14.87 -25.28 15.66
CA GLY A 140 16.20 -24.65 15.87
C GLY A 140 16.55 -23.48 14.94
N THR A 141 16.61 -22.28 15.51
CA THR A 141 17.74 -21.31 15.48
C THR A 141 18.65 -21.23 14.22
N GLY A 142 18.10 -21.23 13.01
CA GLY A 142 18.84 -20.98 11.76
C GLY A 142 18.72 -19.53 11.28
N PRO A 143 19.63 -19.04 10.41
CA PRO A 143 19.63 -17.65 9.95
C PRO A 143 18.32 -17.29 9.22
N PRO A 144 17.83 -16.04 9.33
CA PRO A 144 16.50 -15.61 8.84
C PRO A 144 16.19 -15.98 7.38
N LYS A 145 17.23 -16.04 6.52
CA LYS A 145 17.11 -16.43 5.10
C LYS A 145 16.56 -17.85 4.88
N LEU A 146 16.93 -18.82 5.72
CA LEU A 146 16.47 -20.22 5.58
C LEU A 146 15.01 -20.39 5.99
N ALA A 147 14.56 -19.63 7.00
CA ALA A 147 13.18 -19.60 7.44
C ALA A 147 12.27 -18.92 6.40
N PHE A 148 12.71 -17.78 5.84
CA PHE A 148 11.96 -17.06 4.80
C PHE A 148 11.88 -17.86 3.49
N ALA A 149 13.00 -18.45 3.04
CA ALA A 149 12.99 -19.33 1.86
C ALA A 149 12.13 -20.59 2.07
N GLY A 150 12.14 -21.17 3.27
CA GLY A 150 11.26 -22.27 3.65
C GLY A 150 9.78 -21.88 3.66
N TYR A 151 9.46 -20.67 4.13
CA TYR A 151 8.11 -20.11 4.12
C TYR A 151 7.59 -19.88 2.70
N ILE A 152 8.39 -19.25 1.84
CA ILE A 152 8.07 -19.05 0.42
C ILE A 152 7.89 -20.40 -0.30
N LYS A 153 8.77 -21.38 -0.04
CA LYS A 153 8.68 -22.73 -0.62
C LYS A 153 7.42 -23.49 -0.15
N GLY A 154 7.05 -23.33 1.13
CA GLY A 154 5.81 -23.87 1.70
C GLY A 154 4.56 -23.21 1.12
N ALA A 155 4.58 -21.89 0.95
CA ALA A 155 3.54 -21.13 0.27
C ALA A 155 3.40 -21.63 -1.17
N MET A 156 4.50 -21.69 -1.95
CA MET A 156 4.55 -22.18 -3.34
C MET A 156 4.07 -23.63 -3.52
N THR A 157 4.24 -24.49 -2.52
CA THR A 157 3.71 -25.87 -2.59
C THR A 157 2.18 -25.88 -2.45
N LYS A 158 1.61 -24.95 -1.67
CA LYS A 158 0.15 -24.74 -1.57
C LYS A 158 -0.42 -24.04 -2.81
N ILE A 159 0.36 -23.21 -3.51
CA ILE A 159 0.01 -22.55 -4.80
C ILE A 159 -0.41 -23.57 -5.85
N LYS A 160 0.31 -24.70 -5.94
CA LYS A 160 0.08 -25.75 -6.94
C LYS A 160 -1.31 -26.41 -6.85
N ILE A 161 -2.03 -26.22 -5.75
CA ILE A 161 -3.28 -26.94 -5.44
C ILE A 161 -4.53 -26.05 -5.62
N TYR A 162 -4.42 -24.71 -5.55
CA TYR A 162 -5.60 -23.82 -5.44
C TYR A 162 -5.48 -22.52 -6.25
N GLY A 163 -5.30 -22.60 -7.57
CA GLY A 163 -5.01 -21.46 -8.49
C GLY A 163 -6.01 -20.29 -8.59
N ARG A 164 -6.89 -20.04 -7.62
CA ARG A 164 -7.69 -18.81 -7.47
C ARG A 164 -7.86 -18.31 -6.01
N LYS A 165 -7.71 -19.19 -5.01
CA LYS A 165 -7.70 -18.80 -3.58
C LYS A 165 -6.33 -18.26 -3.15
N VAL A 166 -5.31 -18.51 -3.97
CA VAL A 166 -3.90 -18.30 -3.71
C VAL A 166 -3.51 -16.82 -3.81
N ASP A 167 -4.07 -16.05 -4.75
CA ASP A 167 -3.73 -14.63 -4.95
C ASP A 167 -4.03 -13.80 -3.69
N ARG A 168 -5.20 -14.02 -3.08
CA ARG A 168 -5.61 -13.35 -1.83
C ARG A 168 -4.79 -13.78 -0.62
N ILE A 169 -4.45 -15.07 -0.50
CA ILE A 169 -3.67 -15.58 0.62
C ILE A 169 -2.22 -15.13 0.53
N ILE A 170 -1.64 -15.07 -0.68
CA ILE A 170 -0.28 -14.59 -0.91
C ILE A 170 -0.18 -13.08 -0.66
N CYS A 171 -1.11 -12.28 -1.18
CA CYS A 171 -1.14 -10.84 -0.89
C CYS A 171 -1.24 -10.59 0.61
N SER A 172 -2.15 -11.26 1.31
CA SER A 172 -2.25 -11.15 2.78
C SER A 172 -0.95 -11.57 3.46
N CYS A 173 -0.41 -12.75 3.15
CA CYS A 173 0.76 -13.29 3.86
C CYS A 173 2.09 -12.57 3.56
N LEU A 174 2.29 -12.03 2.36
CA LEU A 174 3.48 -11.22 2.02
C LEU A 174 3.33 -9.80 2.55
N LEU A 175 2.13 -9.23 2.49
CA LEU A 175 1.84 -7.95 3.11
C LEU A 175 2.03 -8.06 4.62
N ASP A 176 1.49 -9.08 5.29
CA ASP A 176 1.69 -9.35 6.72
C ASP A 176 3.17 -9.52 7.11
N ALA A 177 3.98 -10.19 6.27
CA ALA A 177 5.42 -10.38 6.50
C ALA A 177 6.23 -9.09 6.32
N VAL A 178 5.84 -8.21 5.39
CA VAL A 178 6.46 -6.89 5.18
C VAL A 178 5.92 -5.84 6.16
N LEU A 179 4.72 -6.08 6.70
CA LEU A 179 3.99 -5.21 7.61
C LEU A 179 4.14 -5.55 9.10
N SER A 180 5.06 -6.40 9.53
CA SER A 180 5.12 -6.79 10.97
C SER A 180 6.46 -6.55 11.66
N GLU A 181 7.54 -6.25 10.94
CA GLU A 181 8.87 -6.14 11.54
C GLU A 181 9.63 -4.89 11.09
N GLY A 182 10.43 -4.35 12.01
CA GLY A 182 11.31 -3.21 11.80
C GLY A 182 10.66 -1.84 12.01
N VAL A 183 11.50 -0.82 12.10
CA VAL A 183 11.09 0.61 12.11
C VAL A 183 10.39 0.91 10.79
N PRO A 184 9.18 1.47 10.72
CA PRO A 184 8.53 1.70 9.43
C PRO A 184 9.35 2.63 8.52
N PRO A 185 9.52 2.30 7.22
CA PRO A 185 10.19 3.19 6.28
C PRO A 185 9.34 4.42 6.02
N TYR A 186 10.01 5.53 5.74
CA TYR A 186 9.38 6.76 5.28
C TYR A 186 9.08 6.69 3.77
N PRO A 187 8.02 7.35 3.29
CA PRO A 187 7.07 8.16 4.05
C PRO A 187 6.07 7.29 4.83
N LEU A 188 5.81 7.65 6.09
CA LEU A 188 5.06 6.81 7.04
C LEU A 188 3.59 6.59 6.64
N TYR A 189 2.99 7.49 5.86
CA TYR A 189 1.60 7.31 5.40
C TYR A 189 1.42 6.03 4.56
N LYS A 190 2.45 5.54 3.87
CA LYS A 190 2.36 4.29 3.09
C LYS A 190 2.15 3.09 4.00
N ARG A 191 2.93 3.01 5.08
CA ARG A 191 2.75 2.01 6.14
C ARG A 191 1.36 2.09 6.74
N LEU A 192 0.92 3.31 7.07
CA LEU A 192 -0.39 3.57 7.65
C LEU A 192 -1.52 3.12 6.71
N ALA A 193 -1.43 3.44 5.40
CA ALA A 193 -2.40 3.01 4.39
C ALA A 193 -2.49 1.49 4.29
N ALA A 194 -1.36 0.80 4.31
CA ALA A 194 -1.33 -0.66 4.26
C ALA A 194 -1.98 -1.29 5.50
N SER A 195 -1.66 -0.80 6.70
CA SER A 195 -2.27 -1.26 7.95
C SER A 195 -3.78 -0.97 7.98
N LEU A 196 -4.23 0.20 7.49
CA LEU A 196 -5.65 0.53 7.35
C LEU A 196 -6.36 -0.39 6.36
N CYS A 197 -5.73 -0.70 5.23
CA CYS A 197 -6.28 -1.61 4.22
C CYS A 197 -6.53 -2.99 4.82
N GLN A 198 -5.56 -3.49 5.59
CA GLN A 198 -5.67 -4.76 6.30
C GLN A 198 -6.80 -4.72 7.34
N CYS A 199 -6.90 -3.64 8.12
CA CYS A 199 -7.96 -3.47 9.11
C CYS A 199 -9.36 -3.46 8.47
N ILE A 200 -9.54 -2.68 7.39
CA ILE A 200 -10.83 -2.59 6.67
C ILE A 200 -11.19 -3.93 6.02
N SER A 201 -10.22 -4.60 5.40
CA SER A 201 -10.44 -5.88 4.72
C SER A 201 -10.78 -7.01 5.71
N SER A 202 -10.11 -7.04 6.87
CA SER A 202 -10.38 -7.99 7.95
C SER A 202 -11.60 -7.62 8.79
N ARG A 203 -12.11 -6.39 8.66
CA ARG A 203 -13.19 -5.81 9.46
C ARG A 203 -12.89 -5.79 10.96
N ALA A 204 -11.61 -5.75 11.31
CA ALA A 204 -11.14 -5.77 12.68
C ALA A 204 -9.85 -4.97 12.77
N PHE A 205 -9.55 -4.49 13.97
CA PHE A 205 -8.24 -3.92 14.22
C PHE A 205 -7.16 -5.01 14.09
N CYS A 206 -6.15 -4.77 13.25
CA CYS A 206 -5.03 -5.68 13.06
C CYS A 206 -3.86 -5.20 13.92
N ARG A 207 -3.50 -6.00 14.95
CA ARG A 207 -2.28 -5.76 15.72
C ARG A 207 -1.08 -6.11 14.85
N THR A 208 -0.23 -5.13 14.57
CA THR A 208 0.98 -5.31 13.74
C THR A 208 2.19 -5.83 14.53
N HIS A 209 2.13 -5.95 15.86
CA HIS A 209 3.27 -6.38 16.68
C HIS A 209 3.04 -7.73 17.37
N ASN A 210 4.12 -8.49 17.52
CA ASN A 210 4.14 -9.70 18.35
C ASN A 210 4.18 -9.29 19.82
N MET A 211 3.26 -9.84 20.62
CA MET A 211 3.20 -9.57 22.06
C MET A 211 4.48 -10.11 22.73
N MET A 212 5.38 -9.23 23.15
CA MET A 212 6.50 -9.62 24.00
C MET A 212 5.95 -10.03 25.36
N ALA A 213 6.18 -11.28 25.76
CA ALA A 213 5.62 -11.88 26.99
C ALA A 213 6.01 -11.16 28.30
N PHE A 214 6.92 -10.18 28.25
CA PHE A 214 7.56 -9.57 29.42
C PHE A 214 7.18 -8.10 29.67
N ILE A 215 6.33 -7.49 28.85
CA ILE A 215 5.93 -6.07 29.00
C ILE A 215 4.41 -6.00 29.24
N ASP A 216 4.01 -5.46 30.40
CA ASP A 216 2.59 -5.28 30.76
C ASP A 216 1.99 -4.14 29.92
N GLU A 217 1.19 -4.49 28.93
CA GLU A 217 0.42 -3.53 28.13
C GLU A 217 -0.74 -2.95 28.94
N ASP A 218 -1.13 -1.72 28.62
CA ASP A 218 -2.27 -1.07 29.26
C ASP A 218 -3.58 -1.87 29.04
N LYS A 219 -4.12 -2.40 30.14
CA LYS A 219 -5.34 -3.21 30.18
C LYS A 219 -6.59 -2.44 29.74
N SER A 220 -6.54 -1.09 29.70
CA SER A 220 -7.61 -0.23 29.18
C SER A 220 -7.86 -0.43 27.67
N TRP A 221 -6.92 -1.06 26.96
CA TRP A 221 -6.92 -1.13 25.50
C TRP A 221 -8.01 -1.99 24.88
N LYS A 222 -8.43 -3.09 25.51
CA LYS A 222 -9.42 -4.01 24.89
C LYS A 222 -10.73 -3.30 24.53
N GLN A 223 -11.20 -2.40 25.40
CA GLN A 223 -12.40 -1.61 25.12
C GLN A 223 -12.20 -0.66 23.93
N LYS A 224 -11.02 -0.03 23.82
CA LYS A 224 -10.69 0.89 22.72
C LYS A 224 -10.59 0.15 21.39
N GLU A 225 -10.02 -1.05 21.38
CA GLU A 225 -9.92 -1.92 20.21
C GLU A 225 -11.30 -2.34 19.68
N ASP A 226 -12.24 -2.63 20.58
CA ASP A 226 -13.63 -2.95 20.23
C ASP A 226 -14.36 -1.74 19.62
N GLU A 227 -14.21 -0.55 20.21
CA GLU A 227 -14.77 0.69 19.67
C GLU A 227 -14.20 0.99 18.27
N TRP A 228 -12.91 0.76 18.08
CA TRP A 228 -12.28 1.01 16.80
C TRP A 228 -12.68 0.01 15.74
N SER A 229 -12.77 -1.28 16.11
CA SER A 229 -13.28 -2.33 15.22
C SER A 229 -14.71 -2.04 14.76
N LYS A 230 -15.57 -1.45 15.62
CA LYS A 230 -16.91 -0.97 15.22
C LYS A 230 -16.84 0.17 14.21
N SER A 231 -15.95 1.14 14.40
CA SER A 231 -15.74 2.23 13.45
C SER A 231 -15.25 1.71 12.09
N ILE A 232 -14.27 0.80 12.09
CA ILE A 232 -13.77 0.11 10.89
C ILE A 232 -14.90 -0.65 10.19
N LEU A 233 -15.76 -1.35 10.93
CA LEU A 233 -16.92 -2.05 10.38
C LEU A 233 -17.91 -1.07 9.72
N GLN A 234 -18.23 0.03 10.39
CA GLN A 234 -19.19 1.02 9.92
C GLN A 234 -18.67 1.74 8.67
N HIS A 235 -17.55 2.45 8.79
CA HIS A 235 -17.02 3.32 7.75
C HIS A 235 -16.15 2.58 6.72
N GLY A 236 -15.52 1.46 7.10
CA GLY A 236 -14.77 0.64 6.16
C GLY A 236 -15.66 -0.04 5.11
N SER A 237 -16.92 -0.32 5.44
CA SER A 237 -17.88 -0.85 4.45
C SER A 237 -18.16 0.13 3.31
N GLU A 238 -18.18 1.43 3.61
CA GLU A 238 -18.34 2.51 2.61
C GLU A 238 -17.12 2.58 1.68
N LEU A 239 -15.92 2.25 2.19
CA LEU A 239 -14.67 2.21 1.44
C LEU A 239 -14.51 0.96 0.56
N LEU A 240 -15.21 -0.14 0.88
CA LEU A 240 -15.17 -1.39 0.10
C LEU A 240 -16.16 -1.41 -1.07
N ASN A 241 -17.20 -0.58 -1.04
CA ASN A 241 -18.29 -0.57 -2.04
C ASN A 241 -18.00 0.35 -3.25
N VAL A 242 -16.75 0.46 -3.67
CA VAL A 242 -16.27 1.66 -4.34
C VAL A 242 -15.99 1.42 -5.84
N ARG A 243 -17.06 1.72 -6.60
CA ARG A 243 -17.13 2.34 -7.95
C ARG A 243 -17.07 1.45 -9.19
N ASP A 244 -17.66 2.04 -10.23
CA ASP A 244 -17.80 1.45 -11.55
C ASP A 244 -16.59 1.75 -12.46
N PHE A 245 -15.94 2.94 -12.29
CA PHE A 245 -14.84 3.38 -13.15
C PHE A 245 -13.79 4.23 -12.42
N GLU A 246 -12.52 4.12 -12.85
CA GLU A 246 -11.42 5.02 -12.46
C GLU A 246 -11.08 5.96 -13.62
N LEU A 247 -10.81 7.23 -13.32
CA LEU A 247 -10.35 8.21 -14.29
C LEU A 247 -9.21 9.05 -13.71
N HIS A 248 -8.15 9.22 -14.48
CA HIS A 248 -7.02 10.06 -14.11
C HIS A 248 -7.11 11.44 -14.77
N VAL A 249 -6.95 12.49 -13.98
CA VAL A 249 -7.02 13.90 -14.40
C VAL A 249 -5.84 14.68 -13.83
N GLN A 250 -5.16 15.47 -14.66
CA GLN A 250 -4.01 16.27 -14.23
C GLN A 250 -4.44 17.63 -13.64
N GLU A 251 -3.54 18.28 -12.91
CA GLU A 251 -3.73 19.69 -12.54
C GLU A 251 -3.64 20.60 -13.78
N PRO A 252 -4.39 21.72 -13.83
CA PRO A 252 -5.29 22.25 -12.80
C PRO A 252 -6.71 21.64 -12.79
N PHE A 253 -7.01 20.77 -13.76
CA PHE A 253 -8.38 20.25 -13.98
C PHE A 253 -8.88 19.41 -12.81
N PHE A 254 -8.00 18.70 -12.11
CA PHE A 254 -8.36 17.95 -10.91
C PHE A 254 -8.91 18.88 -9.82
N THR A 255 -8.18 19.95 -9.49
CA THR A 255 -8.64 20.96 -8.52
C THR A 255 -9.94 21.62 -8.98
N GLN A 256 -10.07 21.96 -10.26
CA GLN A 256 -11.29 22.56 -10.80
C GLN A 256 -12.51 21.63 -10.69
N LEU A 257 -12.33 20.32 -10.89
CA LEU A 257 -13.39 19.31 -10.70
C LEU A 257 -13.74 19.17 -9.21
N LYS A 258 -12.74 19.11 -8.33
CA LYS A 258 -12.91 19.06 -6.87
C LYS A 258 -13.73 20.26 -6.37
N ASP A 259 -13.41 21.45 -6.85
CA ASP A 259 -14.05 22.70 -6.42
C ASP A 259 -15.38 22.98 -7.16
N GLY A 260 -15.77 22.11 -8.10
CA GLY A 260 -17.01 22.24 -8.88
C GLY A 260 -16.98 23.36 -9.93
N GLN A 261 -15.82 23.92 -10.24
CA GLN A 261 -15.65 24.91 -11.31
C GLN A 261 -15.75 24.25 -12.69
N LYS A 262 -15.12 23.09 -12.85
CA LYS A 262 -15.23 22.24 -14.03
C LYS A 262 -16.32 21.21 -13.78
N THR A 263 -17.30 21.14 -14.67
CA THR A 263 -18.47 20.25 -14.54
C THR A 263 -18.59 19.26 -15.69
N ILE A 264 -17.75 19.40 -16.72
CA ILE A 264 -17.73 18.53 -17.89
C ILE A 264 -16.30 18.08 -18.17
N GLU A 265 -16.10 16.77 -18.27
CA GLU A 265 -14.82 16.16 -18.61
C GLU A 265 -14.87 15.57 -20.03
N GLY A 266 -14.28 16.28 -20.99
CA GLY A 266 -14.19 15.81 -22.38
C GLY A 266 -13.13 14.71 -22.56
N ARG A 267 -13.51 13.58 -23.17
CA ARG A 267 -12.62 12.43 -23.46
C ARG A 267 -12.94 11.82 -24.82
N CYS A 268 -11.95 11.31 -25.55
CA CYS A 268 -12.26 10.49 -26.74
C CYS A 268 -13.10 9.28 -26.34
N ALA A 269 -14.09 8.88 -27.14
CA ALA A 269 -15.06 7.83 -26.79
C ALA A 269 -14.47 6.39 -26.84
N LEU A 270 -13.51 6.09 -25.96
CA LEU A 270 -12.76 4.83 -25.93
C LEU A 270 -13.00 4.06 -24.63
N GLY A 271 -12.81 2.74 -24.66
CA GLY A 271 -12.80 1.92 -23.44
C GLY A 271 -14.11 1.92 -22.63
N ASP A 272 -13.97 1.68 -21.34
CA ASP A 272 -15.09 1.29 -20.47
C ASP A 272 -16.08 2.41 -20.13
N TYR A 273 -15.69 3.68 -20.25
CA TYR A 273 -16.57 4.82 -19.93
C TYR A 273 -17.68 5.07 -20.98
N THR A 274 -17.61 4.40 -22.14
CA THR A 274 -18.72 4.34 -23.13
C THR A 274 -19.95 3.58 -22.61
N ARG A 275 -19.77 2.80 -21.53
CA ARG A 275 -20.81 1.98 -20.88
C ARG A 275 -21.33 2.60 -19.58
N THR A 276 -20.97 3.85 -19.28
CA THR A 276 -21.44 4.55 -18.08
C THR A 276 -22.96 4.74 -18.15
N GLY A 277 -23.67 4.15 -17.19
CA GLY A 277 -25.10 4.35 -16.98
C GLY A 277 -25.37 5.58 -16.12
N SER A 278 -26.64 6.01 -16.06
CA SER A 278 -27.02 7.18 -15.25
C SER A 278 -26.71 6.92 -13.79
N ARG A 279 -26.11 7.92 -13.10
CA ARG A 279 -25.66 7.85 -11.70
C ARG A 279 -24.46 6.94 -11.43
N SER A 280 -23.69 6.56 -12.46
CA SER A 280 -22.40 5.89 -12.27
C SER A 280 -21.48 6.74 -11.39
N LEU A 281 -20.69 6.10 -10.53
CA LEU A 281 -19.70 6.76 -9.69
C LEU A 281 -18.31 6.64 -10.32
N ILE A 282 -17.60 7.75 -10.47
CA ILE A 282 -16.24 7.81 -11.02
C ILE A 282 -15.23 8.09 -9.91
N LEU A 283 -14.13 7.33 -9.91
CA LEU A 283 -12.93 7.53 -9.09
C LEU A 283 -11.91 8.39 -9.80
N LEU A 284 -11.90 9.68 -9.46
CA LEU A 284 -10.87 10.60 -9.90
C LEU A 284 -9.60 10.43 -9.08
N ASN A 285 -8.49 10.15 -9.76
CA ASN A 285 -7.15 10.05 -9.18
C ASN A 285 -7.10 9.22 -7.90
N LYS A 286 -7.92 8.16 -7.83
CA LYS A 286 -7.97 7.26 -6.68
C LYS A 286 -8.37 7.90 -5.34
N CYS A 287 -8.89 9.13 -5.33
CA CYS A 287 -9.22 9.85 -4.09
C CYS A 287 -10.57 10.59 -4.08
N LEU A 288 -11.05 11.10 -5.22
CA LEU A 288 -12.24 11.97 -5.28
C LEU A 288 -13.43 11.28 -5.95
N VAL A 289 -14.62 11.36 -5.35
CA VAL A 289 -15.89 10.81 -5.88
C VAL A 289 -16.69 11.84 -6.64
N LEU A 290 -16.85 11.58 -7.94
CA LEU A 290 -17.82 12.28 -8.76
C LEU A 290 -18.94 11.32 -9.17
N GLN A 291 -20.12 11.90 -9.37
CA GLN A 291 -21.27 11.24 -9.93
C GLN A 291 -21.51 11.74 -11.36
N VAL A 292 -21.72 10.81 -12.29
CA VAL A 292 -22.06 11.14 -13.67
C VAL A 292 -23.52 11.61 -13.74
N LEU A 293 -23.71 12.77 -14.37
CA LEU A 293 -25.00 13.30 -14.76
C LEU A 293 -25.25 12.93 -16.22
N LEU A 294 -26.34 12.21 -16.51
CA LEU A 294 -26.70 11.86 -17.88
C LEU A 294 -27.88 12.70 -18.37
N PHE A 295 -27.81 13.03 -19.64
CA PHE A 295 -28.88 13.70 -20.38
C PHE A 295 -29.60 12.70 -21.28
N TYR A 296 -30.82 13.05 -21.70
CA TYR A 296 -31.56 12.26 -22.67
C TYR A 296 -30.86 12.34 -24.03
N ALA A 297 -30.34 11.22 -24.51
CA ALA A 297 -29.88 11.10 -25.90
C ALA A 297 -31.10 10.80 -26.77
N VAL A 298 -31.54 11.76 -27.58
CA VAL A 298 -32.51 11.51 -28.65
C VAL A 298 -31.75 11.09 -29.90
N GLU A 299 -31.68 9.79 -30.19
CA GLU A 299 -31.23 9.35 -31.51
C GLU A 299 -32.35 9.56 -32.53
N VAL A 300 -32.13 10.47 -33.48
CA VAL A 300 -32.86 10.50 -34.74
C VAL A 300 -32.00 9.82 -35.80
N THR A 301 -32.01 8.50 -35.84
CA THR A 301 -31.74 7.78 -37.10
C THR A 301 -32.69 6.61 -37.26
N SER A 302 -33.18 6.46 -38.49
CA SER A 302 -34.32 5.67 -38.91
C SER A 302 -34.17 4.16 -38.65
N PHE A 303 -35.25 3.56 -38.14
CA PHE A 303 -35.51 2.12 -38.09
C PHE A 303 -34.59 1.28 -37.18
N ILE A 304 -34.82 1.35 -35.87
CA ILE A 304 -35.05 0.21 -34.96
C ILE A 304 -35.35 0.79 -33.55
N SER A 305 -36.48 0.34 -32.98
CA SER A 305 -36.85 0.32 -31.56
C SER A 305 -36.35 1.45 -30.63
N SER A 306 -37.28 2.32 -30.25
CA SER A 306 -37.20 3.27 -29.13
C SER A 306 -36.59 2.63 -27.87
N CYS A 307 -35.30 2.87 -27.63
CA CYS A 307 -34.65 2.60 -26.36
C CYS A 307 -33.97 3.90 -25.90
N GLU A 308 -34.71 4.70 -25.13
CA GLU A 308 -34.22 5.92 -24.48
C GLU A 308 -33.07 5.54 -23.53
N THR A 309 -31.84 5.58 -24.03
CA THR A 309 -30.67 5.18 -23.25
C THR A 309 -29.98 6.45 -22.79
N LEU A 310 -30.06 6.73 -21.48
CA LEU A 310 -29.26 7.77 -20.84
C LEU A 310 -27.78 7.47 -21.11
N ARG A 311 -27.07 8.38 -21.80
CA ARG A 311 -25.63 8.29 -22.11
C ARG A 311 -24.99 9.68 -22.08
N CYS A 312 -23.67 9.73 -21.97
CA CYS A 312 -22.93 10.99 -22.12
C CYS A 312 -23.09 11.51 -23.56
N PRO A 313 -23.28 12.82 -23.78
CA PRO A 313 -23.30 13.41 -25.11
C PRO A 313 -22.05 13.06 -25.91
N TRP A 314 -22.22 12.72 -27.18
CA TRP A 314 -21.15 12.39 -28.12
C TRP A 314 -21.07 13.46 -29.22
N TYR A 315 -19.84 13.80 -29.61
CA TYR A 315 -19.52 14.79 -30.64
C TYR A 315 -18.49 14.21 -31.61
N ALA A 316 -18.51 14.64 -32.87
CA ALA A 316 -17.51 14.17 -33.83
C ALA A 316 -16.12 14.72 -33.51
N THR A 317 -16.05 15.93 -32.94
CA THR A 317 -14.79 16.62 -32.61
C THR A 317 -14.83 17.29 -31.24
N PHE A 318 -13.64 17.58 -30.67
CA PHE A 318 -13.52 18.42 -29.48
C PHE A 318 -13.99 19.84 -29.75
N HIS A 319 -13.86 20.32 -31.00
CA HIS A 319 -14.33 21.64 -31.39
C HIS A 319 -15.86 21.72 -31.24
N GLU A 320 -16.59 20.77 -31.84
CA GLU A 320 -18.05 20.67 -31.69
C GLU A 320 -18.47 20.53 -30.23
N MET A 321 -17.75 19.71 -29.45
CA MET A 321 -18.01 19.58 -28.02
C MET A 321 -17.85 20.91 -27.29
N LEU A 322 -16.78 21.68 -27.56
CA LEU A 322 -16.52 22.98 -26.90
C LEU A 322 -17.47 24.10 -27.35
N GLU A 323 -18.04 23.99 -28.55
CA GLU A 323 -19.10 24.90 -29.03
C GLU A 323 -20.45 24.59 -28.38
N ALA A 324 -20.80 23.30 -28.30
CA ALA A 324 -22.08 22.85 -27.77
C ALA A 324 -22.10 22.86 -26.24
N GLU A 325 -21.03 22.36 -25.62
CA GLU A 325 -20.81 22.37 -24.18
C GLU A 325 -20.00 23.61 -23.82
N SER A 326 -20.56 24.47 -22.97
CA SER A 326 -19.93 25.75 -22.60
C SER A 326 -18.43 25.58 -22.25
N LEU A 327 -17.56 26.27 -22.99
CA LEU A 327 -16.10 26.26 -22.77
C LEU A 327 -15.71 26.46 -21.30
N VAL A 328 -16.43 27.32 -20.57
CA VAL A 328 -16.17 27.59 -19.14
C VAL A 328 -16.44 26.36 -18.27
N ASN A 329 -17.42 25.52 -18.64
CA ASN A 329 -17.74 24.29 -17.91
C ASN A 329 -16.78 23.14 -18.21
N VAL A 330 -16.18 23.14 -19.41
CA VAL A 330 -15.22 22.12 -19.87
C VAL A 330 -13.79 22.50 -19.48
N LEU A 331 -13.35 23.73 -19.71
CA LEU A 331 -12.00 24.22 -19.47
C LEU A 331 -12.04 25.60 -18.77
N PRO A 332 -12.38 25.66 -17.46
CA PRO A 332 -12.39 26.92 -16.73
C PRO A 332 -11.04 27.66 -16.82
N GLY A 333 -11.11 28.96 -17.12
CA GLY A 333 -9.94 29.84 -17.27
C GLY A 333 -9.35 29.92 -18.67
N VAL A 334 -9.83 29.12 -19.63
CA VAL A 334 -9.46 29.23 -21.05
C VAL A 334 -10.34 30.26 -21.76
N GLY A 335 -9.74 31.15 -22.56
CA GLY A 335 -10.43 32.30 -23.14
C GLY A 335 -11.14 32.01 -24.47
N THR A 336 -10.62 31.07 -25.27
CA THR A 336 -11.14 30.77 -26.62
C THR A 336 -11.18 29.27 -26.91
N ILE A 337 -11.99 28.89 -27.89
CA ILE A 337 -12.10 27.49 -28.33
C ILE A 337 -10.77 27.02 -28.93
N GLU A 338 -10.04 27.89 -29.65
CA GLU A 338 -8.73 27.58 -30.23
C GLU A 338 -7.71 27.23 -29.15
N GLU A 339 -7.66 28.00 -28.05
CA GLU A 339 -6.83 27.68 -26.89
C GLU A 339 -7.25 26.35 -26.24
N GLY A 340 -8.57 26.12 -26.13
CA GLY A 340 -9.12 24.87 -25.60
C GLY A 340 -8.75 23.64 -26.43
N MET A 341 -8.74 23.77 -27.76
CA MET A 341 -8.25 22.74 -28.67
C MET A 341 -6.77 22.42 -28.43
N GLN A 342 -5.94 23.45 -28.22
CA GLN A 342 -4.52 23.22 -27.89
C GLN A 342 -4.32 22.47 -26.58
N VAL A 343 -5.23 22.62 -25.60
CA VAL A 343 -5.22 21.79 -24.39
C VAL A 343 -5.44 20.32 -24.74
N TYR A 344 -6.48 20.00 -25.50
CA TYR A 344 -6.80 18.61 -25.87
C TYR A 344 -5.74 17.96 -26.77
N ARG A 345 -5.10 18.73 -27.65
CA ARG A 345 -4.02 18.26 -28.52
C ARG A 345 -2.76 17.79 -27.78
N LYS A 346 -2.59 18.20 -26.51
CA LYS A 346 -1.53 17.65 -25.63
C LYS A 346 -1.79 16.19 -25.23
N PHE A 347 -3.03 15.72 -25.32
CA PHE A 347 -3.46 14.40 -24.84
C PHE A 347 -3.98 13.48 -25.94
N TYR A 348 -4.57 14.03 -27.01
CA TYR A 348 -5.20 13.28 -28.09
C TYR A 348 -4.71 13.76 -29.45
N SER A 349 -4.27 12.83 -30.29
CA SER A 349 -4.02 13.09 -31.71
C SER A 349 -5.34 13.26 -32.47
N GLU A 350 -5.26 13.95 -33.60
CA GLU A 350 -6.42 14.15 -34.50
C GLU A 350 -6.97 12.83 -35.01
N ASP A 351 -6.10 11.88 -35.38
CA ASP A 351 -6.52 10.55 -35.82
C ASP A 351 -7.33 9.82 -34.75
N LYS A 352 -6.94 9.97 -33.47
CA LYS A 352 -7.63 9.32 -32.35
C LYS A 352 -8.97 9.98 -32.06
N GLU A 353 -9.07 11.28 -32.23
CA GLU A 353 -10.35 12.00 -32.16
C GLU A 353 -11.26 11.58 -33.31
N GLN A 354 -10.79 11.62 -34.56
CA GLN A 354 -11.60 11.29 -35.74
C GLN A 354 -12.09 9.84 -35.74
N SER A 355 -11.28 8.90 -35.24
CA SER A 355 -11.65 7.48 -35.20
C SER A 355 -12.66 7.12 -34.11
N ASN A 356 -12.80 7.95 -33.06
CA ASN A 356 -13.63 7.59 -31.90
C ASN A 356 -14.70 8.64 -31.57
N GLY A 357 -14.56 9.86 -32.04
CA GLY A 357 -15.26 11.03 -31.55
C GLY A 357 -14.95 11.32 -30.08
N VAL A 358 -15.79 12.15 -29.48
CA VAL A 358 -15.59 12.75 -28.16
C VAL A 358 -16.85 12.60 -27.31
N LEU A 359 -16.67 12.25 -26.04
CA LEU A 359 -17.72 12.25 -25.03
C LEU A 359 -17.56 13.44 -24.09
N ALA A 360 -18.68 14.12 -23.80
CA ALA A 360 -18.79 15.07 -22.72
C ALA A 360 -19.27 14.36 -21.44
N VAL A 361 -18.35 14.07 -20.52
CA VAL A 361 -18.72 13.41 -19.26
C VAL A 361 -19.11 14.47 -18.24
N CYS A 362 -20.41 14.74 -18.14
CA CYS A 362 -20.94 15.69 -17.17
C CYS A 362 -20.94 15.09 -15.76
N VAL A 363 -20.41 15.82 -14.79
CA VAL A 363 -20.12 15.32 -13.46
C VAL A 363 -20.48 16.32 -12.37
N THR A 364 -20.77 15.80 -11.18
CA THR A 364 -20.95 16.59 -9.96
C THR A 364 -20.29 15.89 -8.78
N ASN A 365 -19.93 16.66 -7.75
CA ASN A 365 -19.40 16.11 -6.51
C ASN A 365 -20.45 15.21 -5.84
N HIS A 366 -20.05 13.99 -5.51
CA HIS A 366 -20.90 13.08 -4.75
C HIS A 366 -20.94 13.49 -3.27
N THR A 367 -22.09 13.37 -2.62
CA THR A 367 -22.28 13.76 -1.21
C THR A 367 -21.53 12.86 -0.24
N SER A 368 -21.31 11.59 -0.60
CA SER A 368 -20.51 10.64 0.19
C SER A 368 -19.12 10.49 -0.42
N GLN A 369 -18.15 11.19 0.16
CA GLN A 369 -16.75 11.12 -0.24
C GLN A 369 -15.99 10.09 0.60
N LEU A 370 -15.09 9.33 -0.03
CA LEU A 370 -14.30 8.31 0.67
C LEU A 370 -13.41 8.88 1.77
N TYR A 371 -12.88 10.08 1.54
CA TYR A 371 -12.04 10.73 2.54
C TYR A 371 -12.83 11.09 3.81
N ASN A 372 -14.16 11.18 3.77
CA ASN A 372 -14.99 11.34 4.98
C ASN A 372 -15.01 10.05 5.79
N SER A 373 -15.19 8.90 5.14
CA SER A 373 -15.14 7.58 5.79
C SER A 373 -13.75 7.31 6.36
N LEU A 374 -12.69 7.61 5.59
CA LEU A 374 -11.31 7.49 6.05
C LEU A 374 -11.02 8.46 7.22
N ALA A 375 -11.47 9.71 7.11
CA ALA A 375 -11.40 10.67 8.19
C ALA A 375 -12.10 10.14 9.43
N ALA A 376 -13.28 9.54 9.34
CA ALA A 376 -13.99 8.97 10.50
C ALA A 376 -13.20 7.82 11.16
N ILE A 377 -12.57 6.94 10.37
CA ILE A 377 -11.71 5.86 10.87
C ILE A 377 -10.47 6.41 11.60
N LEU A 378 -9.83 7.44 11.04
CA LEU A 378 -8.68 8.11 11.65
C LEU A 378 -9.06 8.97 12.86
N LEU A 379 -10.23 9.63 12.77
CA LEU A 379 -10.70 10.62 13.71
C LEU A 379 -11.01 9.97 15.04
N VAL A 380 -11.68 8.80 15.05
CA VAL A 380 -12.38 8.17 16.20
C VAL A 380 -12.20 9.01 17.46
N ARG A 381 -12.92 10.13 17.43
CA ARG A 381 -12.93 11.15 18.46
C ARG A 381 -13.77 10.57 19.57
N ILE A 382 -13.23 10.44 20.79
CA ILE A 382 -13.06 11.57 21.71
C ILE A 382 -14.40 12.28 21.88
N LEU A 383 -15.09 11.92 22.96
CA LEU A 383 -15.66 12.95 23.82
C LEU A 383 -14.82 13.17 25.09
N ALA A 384 -13.60 12.61 25.23
CA ALA A 384 -12.77 12.93 26.41
C ALA A 384 -11.22 12.78 26.38
N LEU A 385 -10.53 12.04 25.48
CA LEU A 385 -9.17 11.54 25.84
C LEU A 385 -8.03 11.48 24.77
N GLY A 386 -8.08 12.17 23.62
CA GLY A 386 -6.87 12.30 22.76
C GLY A 386 -6.47 11.09 21.89
N PHE A 387 -7.42 10.23 21.52
CA PHE A 387 -7.22 8.91 20.88
C PHE A 387 -6.64 8.86 19.45
N GLY A 388 -6.72 9.94 18.65
CA GLY A 388 -6.32 9.89 17.23
C GLY A 388 -4.82 9.62 17.00
N TYR A 389 -3.97 10.05 17.92
CA TYR A 389 -2.53 9.80 17.85
C TYR A 389 -2.16 8.36 18.23
N GLU A 390 -2.82 7.81 19.25
CA GLU A 390 -2.63 6.44 19.73
C GLU A 390 -2.94 5.43 18.63
N SER A 391 -4.01 5.67 17.88
CA SER A 391 -4.46 4.81 16.79
C SER A 391 -3.44 4.77 15.65
N VAL A 392 -2.95 5.93 15.22
CA VAL A 392 -1.91 6.04 14.18
C VAL A 392 -0.60 5.39 14.61
N GLN A 393 -0.12 5.67 15.82
CA GLN A 393 1.11 5.05 16.35
C GLN A 393 1.01 3.52 16.35
N ARG A 394 -0.11 2.95 16.80
CA ARG A 394 -0.31 1.50 16.78
C ARG A 394 -0.33 0.90 15.37
N LEU A 395 -0.97 1.57 14.41
CA LEU A 395 -0.94 1.15 12.99
C LEU A 395 0.45 1.25 12.36
N LEU A 396 1.32 2.09 12.93
CA LEU A 396 2.74 2.17 12.57
C LEU A 396 3.61 1.15 13.32
N GLY A 397 3.03 0.32 14.20
CA GLY A 397 3.71 -0.74 14.94
C GLY A 397 4.15 -0.38 16.36
N PHE A 398 3.72 0.77 16.91
CA PHE A 398 4.13 1.17 18.26
C PHE A 398 3.46 0.31 19.33
N VAL A 399 4.23 0.06 20.39
CA VAL A 399 3.74 -0.52 21.63
C VAL A 399 3.60 0.57 22.67
N HIS A 400 2.46 0.60 23.35
CA HIS A 400 2.16 1.63 24.33
C HIS A 400 2.39 1.09 25.74
N THR A 401 3.29 1.74 26.46
CA THR A 401 3.58 1.52 27.89
C THR A 401 3.31 2.79 28.69
N VAL A 402 3.33 2.69 30.01
CA VAL A 402 3.35 3.88 30.89
C VAL A 402 4.51 4.80 30.48
N GLY A 403 4.22 6.09 30.28
CA GLY A 403 5.20 7.09 29.83
C GLY A 403 5.36 7.25 28.33
N THR A 404 4.55 6.55 27.52
CA THR A 404 4.49 6.74 26.05
C THR A 404 3.99 8.15 25.69
N VAL A 405 4.63 8.76 24.70
CA VAL A 405 4.29 10.08 24.16
C VAL A 405 3.56 9.89 22.82
N LEU A 406 2.35 10.42 22.70
CA LEU A 406 1.45 10.11 21.57
C LEU A 406 1.69 10.99 20.33
N GLU A 407 2.07 12.25 20.52
CA GLU A 407 2.15 13.25 19.45
C GLU A 407 3.44 13.20 18.62
N VAL A 408 4.22 12.13 18.77
CA VAL A 408 5.53 11.96 18.17
C VAL A 408 5.57 10.71 17.28
N LEU A 409 6.37 10.77 16.22
CA LEU A 409 6.50 9.71 15.20
C LEU A 409 7.91 9.14 15.24
N PRO A 410 8.12 7.88 14.77
CA PRO A 410 9.46 7.30 14.77
C PRO A 410 10.38 8.11 13.85
N PRO A 411 11.62 8.43 14.21
CA PRO A 411 12.53 9.14 13.32
C PRO A 411 12.83 8.34 12.03
N PRO A 412 13.22 9.01 10.93
CA PRO A 412 13.67 8.33 9.71
C PRO A 412 14.81 7.37 9.98
N ARG A 413 14.81 6.20 9.31
CA ARG A 413 15.85 5.18 9.47
C ARG A 413 17.24 5.73 9.15
N SER A 414 17.34 6.60 8.14
CA SER A 414 18.59 7.27 7.78
C SER A 414 19.14 8.14 8.92
N THR A 415 18.28 8.87 9.63
CA THR A 415 18.64 9.67 10.81
C THR A 415 19.14 8.77 11.95
N LEU A 416 18.45 7.65 12.20
CA LEU A 416 18.84 6.70 13.26
C LEU A 416 20.19 6.04 12.96
N LEU A 417 20.41 5.66 11.70
CA LEU A 417 21.67 5.07 11.26
C LEU A 417 22.81 6.10 11.32
N SER A 418 22.64 7.27 10.71
CA SER A 418 23.68 8.31 10.65
C SER A 418 24.12 8.80 12.02
N SER A 419 23.21 8.97 12.98
CA SER A 419 23.56 9.40 14.34
C SER A 419 24.46 8.39 15.07
N SER A 420 24.32 7.10 14.77
CA SER A 420 25.20 6.06 15.34
C SER A 420 26.58 6.00 14.67
N LEU A 421 26.70 6.54 13.46
CA LEU A 421 27.94 6.59 12.68
C LEU A 421 28.76 7.85 12.96
N LEU A 422 28.29 8.75 13.83
CA LEU A 422 29.04 9.93 14.22
C LEU A 422 30.34 9.53 14.95
N PRO A 423 31.48 10.19 14.66
CA PRO A 423 32.72 9.96 15.38
C PRO A 423 32.59 10.25 16.88
N HIS A 424 33.01 9.31 17.72
CA HIS A 424 32.87 9.43 19.18
C HIS A 424 33.74 10.55 19.77
N ASN A 425 34.95 10.76 19.22
CA ASN A 425 35.90 11.78 19.68
C ASN A 425 36.55 12.49 18.48
N PHE A 426 35.99 13.61 18.06
CA PHE A 426 36.55 14.45 16.98
C PHE A 426 37.94 15.02 17.32
N ASN A 427 38.27 15.15 18.60
CA ASN A 427 39.49 15.82 19.07
C ASN A 427 40.72 14.89 19.14
N ILE A 428 40.55 13.58 18.93
CA ILE A 428 41.65 12.60 19.01
C ILE A 428 42.08 12.22 17.59
N LYS A 429 43.25 12.71 17.20
CA LYS A 429 43.83 12.44 15.88
C LYS A 429 44.08 10.94 15.71
N GLY A 430 43.45 10.32 14.71
CA GLY A 430 43.57 8.89 14.40
C GLY A 430 42.50 7.98 15.01
N SER A 431 41.60 8.48 15.87
CA SER A 431 40.43 7.74 16.34
C SER A 431 39.29 7.88 15.34
N ALA A 432 38.93 6.80 14.65
CA ALA A 432 37.80 6.77 13.70
C ALA A 432 36.57 6.05 14.29
N LEU A 433 36.66 5.59 15.54
CA LEU A 433 35.60 4.87 16.22
C LEU A 433 34.31 5.71 16.33
N THR A 434 33.19 5.15 15.91
CA THR A 434 31.88 5.80 15.98
C THR A 434 31.26 5.67 17.37
N ASP A 435 30.25 6.50 17.65
CA ASP A 435 29.42 6.39 18.86
C ASP A 435 28.75 5.01 18.95
N GLY A 436 28.28 4.47 17.82
CA GLY A 436 27.76 3.11 17.69
C GLY A 436 28.78 2.06 18.14
N ALA A 437 29.98 2.07 17.56
CA ALA A 437 31.02 1.11 17.92
C ALA A 437 31.47 1.26 19.38
N ARG A 438 31.58 2.49 19.87
CA ARG A 438 31.92 2.74 21.27
C ARG A 438 30.85 2.23 22.22
N ALA A 439 29.58 2.39 21.89
CA ALA A 439 28.50 1.82 22.66
C ALA A 439 28.57 0.29 22.63
N LEU A 440 28.71 -0.32 21.45
CA LEU A 440 28.76 -1.78 21.28
C LEU A 440 29.87 -2.43 22.10
N ALA A 441 31.04 -1.78 22.20
CA ALA A 441 32.16 -2.23 23.03
C ALA A 441 31.78 -2.47 24.52
N LYS A 442 30.78 -1.74 25.03
CA LYS A 442 30.29 -1.91 26.42
C LYS A 442 29.36 -3.12 26.58
N HIS A 443 28.80 -3.63 25.48
CA HIS A 443 27.75 -4.64 25.43
C HIS A 443 28.27 -6.02 25.00
N VAL A 444 29.29 -6.10 24.15
CA VAL A 444 29.83 -7.37 23.61
C VAL A 444 30.22 -8.41 24.67
N ASN A 445 30.63 -7.96 25.87
CA ASN A 445 31.00 -8.84 26.99
C ASN A 445 29.84 -9.13 27.95
N ARG A 446 28.63 -8.68 27.63
CA ARG A 446 27.42 -8.87 28.45
C ARG A 446 26.57 -10.05 27.99
N SER A 447 26.78 -10.56 26.78
CA SER A 447 26.09 -11.74 26.25
C SER A 447 27.06 -12.92 26.15
N SER A 448 26.83 -13.97 26.93
CA SER A 448 27.57 -15.23 26.87
C SER A 448 27.47 -15.92 25.51
N GLY A 449 26.33 -15.76 24.82
CA GLY A 449 26.08 -16.24 23.46
C GLY A 449 26.68 -15.38 22.35
N ARG A 450 27.38 -14.28 22.67
CA ARG A 450 27.96 -13.32 21.71
C ARG A 450 26.93 -12.77 20.72
N TYR A 451 25.73 -12.44 21.19
CA TYR A 451 24.68 -11.85 20.34
C TYR A 451 25.19 -10.64 19.53
N TRP A 452 25.95 -9.77 20.18
CA TRP A 452 26.56 -8.56 19.60
C TRP A 452 27.80 -8.83 18.72
N GLY A 453 28.17 -10.09 18.50
CA GLY A 453 29.34 -10.47 17.74
C GLY A 453 30.66 -10.38 18.51
N THR A 454 31.78 -10.43 17.77
CA THR A 454 33.14 -10.39 18.33
C THR A 454 33.78 -9.04 18.05
N PHE A 455 34.01 -8.24 19.10
CA PHE A 455 34.53 -6.89 18.99
C PHE A 455 36.07 -6.86 18.93
N CYS A 456 36.63 -7.13 17.77
CA CYS A 456 38.07 -7.13 17.51
C CYS A 456 38.42 -6.42 16.18
N GLY A 457 39.71 -6.24 15.90
CA GLY A 457 40.17 -5.61 14.66
C GLY A 457 40.35 -4.09 14.74
N SER A 458 40.41 -3.47 13.57
CA SER A 458 40.57 -2.03 13.37
C SER A 458 39.31 -1.25 13.80
N ASP A 459 39.41 0.08 13.88
CA ASP A 459 38.22 0.93 14.10
C ASP A 459 37.18 0.73 12.99
N SER A 460 37.62 0.52 11.75
CA SER A 460 36.72 0.22 10.63
C SER A 460 35.93 -1.08 10.86
N ASP A 461 36.60 -2.14 11.32
CA ASP A 461 35.93 -3.43 11.57
C ASP A 461 34.87 -3.32 12.68
N LYS A 462 35.20 -2.58 13.76
CA LYS A 462 34.30 -2.32 14.88
C LYS A 462 33.10 -1.45 14.48
N ASN A 463 33.36 -0.44 13.64
CA ASN A 463 32.31 0.43 13.09
C ASN A 463 31.35 -0.36 12.21
N ASN A 464 31.86 -1.23 11.34
CA ASN A 464 31.05 -2.11 10.50
C ASN A 464 30.20 -3.06 11.35
N LEU A 465 30.79 -3.70 12.37
CA LEU A 465 30.03 -4.58 13.28
C LEU A 465 28.88 -3.83 13.99
N ALA A 466 29.13 -2.59 14.44
CA ALA A 466 28.09 -1.77 15.07
C ALA A 466 27.00 -1.35 14.08
N MET A 467 27.38 -1.02 12.85
CA MET A 467 26.46 -0.70 11.76
C MET A 467 25.56 -1.89 11.41
N ASP A 468 26.14 -3.10 11.31
CA ASP A 468 25.39 -4.34 11.06
C ASP A 468 24.41 -4.63 12.19
N ALA A 469 24.84 -4.49 13.44
CA ALA A 469 23.98 -4.68 14.60
C ALA A 469 22.78 -3.71 14.59
N ILE A 470 23.02 -2.42 14.30
CA ILE A 470 21.95 -1.42 14.24
C ILE A 470 21.02 -1.66 13.06
N SER A 471 21.55 -1.95 11.87
CA SER A 471 20.77 -2.27 10.69
C SER A 471 19.87 -3.48 10.93
N ASN A 472 20.39 -4.52 11.59
CA ASN A 472 19.60 -5.69 11.98
C ASN A 472 18.48 -5.33 12.97
N LEU A 473 18.76 -4.50 13.99
CA LEU A 473 17.72 -4.03 14.91
C LEU A 473 16.65 -3.19 14.20
N LEU A 474 17.03 -2.30 13.28
CA LEU A 474 16.09 -1.46 12.51
C LEU A 474 15.21 -2.28 11.57
N ALA A 475 15.74 -3.37 11.01
CA ALA A 475 15.02 -4.26 10.10
C ALA A 475 14.10 -5.24 10.84
N HIS A 476 14.49 -5.69 12.03
CA HIS A 476 13.85 -6.81 12.73
C HIS A 476 13.24 -6.45 14.11
N SER A 477 13.15 -5.17 14.45
CA SER A 477 12.48 -4.77 15.69
C SER A 477 11.00 -5.15 15.65
N CYS A 478 10.51 -5.89 16.64
CA CYS A 478 9.09 -6.18 16.80
C CYS A 478 8.43 -5.36 17.93
N TRP A 479 9.22 -4.54 18.62
CA TRP A 479 8.75 -3.58 19.61
C TRP A 479 9.40 -2.22 19.34
N LEU A 480 8.57 -1.18 19.33
CA LEU A 480 8.95 0.19 19.05
C LEU A 480 8.15 1.10 19.99
N ASN A 481 8.79 2.11 20.58
CA ASN A 481 8.07 3.08 21.39
C ASN A 481 8.79 4.44 21.44
N MET A 482 8.01 5.49 21.62
CA MET A 482 8.46 6.83 21.99
C MET A 482 8.01 7.09 23.44
N HIS A 483 8.93 7.03 24.39
CA HIS A 483 8.58 7.15 25.81
C HIS A 483 9.59 7.97 26.61
N ILE A 484 9.22 8.34 27.83
CA ILE A 484 10.11 9.11 28.72
C ILE A 484 11.00 8.16 29.52
N VAL A 485 12.32 8.35 29.44
CA VAL A 485 13.32 7.64 30.23
C VAL A 485 14.23 8.64 30.94
N SER A 486 14.34 8.53 32.26
CA SER A 486 15.32 9.33 33.02
C SER A 486 16.75 8.79 32.83
N PRO A 487 17.78 9.64 32.66
CA PRO A 487 17.76 11.11 32.63
C PRO A 487 17.59 11.71 31.22
N HIS A 488 17.24 10.91 30.22
CA HIS A 488 17.31 11.29 28.80
C HIS A 488 16.08 12.06 28.29
N GLY A 489 14.95 12.05 29.00
CA GLY A 489 13.71 12.64 28.52
C GLY A 489 13.00 11.71 27.54
N VAL A 490 12.39 12.26 26.48
CA VAL A 490 11.72 11.47 25.44
C VAL A 490 12.77 10.78 24.57
N VAL A 491 12.60 9.48 24.35
CA VAL A 491 13.52 8.65 23.58
C VAL A 491 12.76 7.76 22.61
N PHE A 492 13.37 7.50 21.45
CA PHE A 492 12.94 6.43 20.56
C PHE A 492 13.66 5.14 20.93
N GLU A 493 12.92 4.09 21.21
CA GLU A 493 13.46 2.78 21.58
C GLU A 493 12.89 1.69 20.69
N ILE A 494 13.76 0.78 20.25
CA ILE A 494 13.38 -0.41 19.49
C ILE A 494 13.97 -1.66 20.12
N ARG A 495 13.25 -2.77 20.01
CA ARG A 495 13.71 -4.09 20.45
C ARG A 495 13.30 -5.19 19.47
N VAL A 496 14.18 -6.16 19.31
CA VAL A 496 13.89 -7.45 18.65
C VAL A 496 13.24 -8.42 19.64
N SER A 497 12.71 -9.53 19.14
CA SER A 497 11.99 -10.55 19.92
C SER A 497 12.77 -11.09 21.11
N ASP A 498 14.09 -11.23 20.97
CA ASP A 498 15.00 -11.69 22.04
C ASP A 498 15.24 -10.64 23.14
N GLY A 499 14.67 -9.44 23.01
CA GLY A 499 14.73 -8.35 23.98
C GLY A 499 15.91 -7.41 23.82
N TYR A 500 16.90 -7.75 22.99
CA TYR A 500 17.98 -6.84 22.59
C TYR A 500 17.43 -5.62 21.85
N GLY A 501 18.08 -4.47 21.97
CA GLY A 501 17.56 -3.24 21.38
C GLY A 501 18.55 -2.10 21.31
N ALA A 502 18.01 -0.93 20.96
CA ALA A 502 18.74 0.31 20.82
C ALA A 502 17.84 1.51 21.11
N ARG A 503 18.48 2.63 21.49
CA ARG A 503 17.80 3.86 21.86
C ARG A 503 18.44 5.10 21.25
N TRP A 504 17.60 6.07 20.88
CA TRP A 504 17.97 7.38 20.36
C TRP A 504 17.22 8.50 21.10
N SER A 505 17.68 9.75 20.92
CA SER A 505 16.89 10.93 21.24
C SER A 505 15.56 10.94 20.47
N GLU A 506 14.61 11.76 20.94
CA GLU A 506 13.28 11.94 20.33
C GLU A 506 13.32 12.18 18.81
N ASP A 507 14.26 13.01 18.35
CA ASP A 507 14.45 13.36 16.94
C ASP A 507 15.34 12.39 16.16
N GLY A 508 15.88 11.36 16.83
CA GLY A 508 16.79 10.37 16.27
C GLY A 508 18.22 10.87 16.03
N THR A 509 18.54 12.14 16.30
CA THR A 509 19.84 12.75 15.93
C THR A 509 20.99 12.34 16.85
N LYS A 510 20.68 11.75 18.02
CA LYS A 510 21.67 11.26 18.97
C LYS A 510 21.42 9.80 19.31
N PHE A 511 22.40 8.96 19.01
CA PHE A 511 22.42 7.58 19.49
C PHE A 511 22.73 7.54 20.99
N ILE A 512 21.87 6.90 21.78
CA ILE A 512 22.02 6.81 23.24
C ILE A 512 22.76 5.52 23.62
N GLY A 513 22.44 4.40 22.97
CA GLY A 513 23.15 3.14 23.16
C GLY A 513 22.31 1.90 22.90
N PHE A 514 22.96 0.74 23.05
CA PHE A 514 22.32 -0.57 22.95
C PHE A 514 21.63 -0.96 24.25
N LEU A 515 20.73 -1.93 24.15
CA LEU A 515 19.91 -2.42 25.25
C LEU A 515 19.98 -3.93 25.30
N GLU A 516 20.11 -4.44 26.52
CA GLU A 516 20.08 -5.87 26.80
C GLU A 516 18.64 -6.35 27.03
N PRO A 517 18.39 -7.67 26.95
CA PRO A 517 17.10 -8.26 27.26
C PRO A 517 16.66 -7.92 28.68
N TYR A 518 15.35 -7.77 28.87
CA TYR A 518 14.80 -7.59 30.20
C TYR A 518 15.03 -8.84 31.04
N THR A 519 15.71 -8.66 32.17
CA THR A 519 15.81 -9.68 33.22
C THR A 519 15.45 -9.05 34.56
N ALA A 520 14.63 -9.76 35.35
CA ALA A 520 14.40 -9.40 36.75
C ALA A 520 15.76 -9.20 37.46
N ASP A 521 15.91 -8.07 38.15
CA ASP A 521 17.14 -7.67 38.82
C ASP A 521 18.40 -7.56 37.93
N GLY A 522 18.22 -7.39 36.62
CA GLY A 522 19.33 -7.27 35.66
C GLY A 522 20.33 -6.18 36.03
N HIS A 523 19.84 -5.07 36.59
CA HIS A 523 20.68 -3.99 37.11
C HIS A 523 21.66 -4.45 38.19
N LEU A 524 21.27 -5.37 39.10
CA LEU A 524 22.15 -5.92 40.14
C LEU A 524 23.28 -6.77 39.54
N LYS A 525 23.05 -7.37 38.36
CA LYS A 525 24.02 -8.19 37.64
C LYS A 525 24.77 -7.42 36.55
N GLY A 526 24.58 -6.10 36.46
CA GLY A 526 25.16 -5.26 35.42
C GLY A 526 24.67 -5.60 34.01
N TRP A 527 23.47 -6.18 33.89
CA TRP A 527 22.85 -6.65 32.64
C TRP A 527 23.73 -7.64 31.89
N LYS A 528 24.30 -8.60 32.62
CA LYS A 528 25.02 -9.75 32.04
C LYS A 528 24.07 -10.93 31.90
N HIS A 529 24.12 -11.58 30.74
CA HIS A 529 23.20 -12.62 30.28
C HIS A 529 23.95 -13.85 29.77
#